data_AF-A0A7S2KEB6-F1
#
_entry.id   AF-A0A7S2KEB6-F1
#
_cell.length_a   1.000
_cell.length_b   1.000
_cell.length_c   1.000
_cell.angle_alpha   90.00
_cell.angle_beta   90.00
_cell.angle_gamma   90.00
#
_symmetry.space_group_name_H-M   'P 1'
#
loop_
_entity.id
_entity.type
_entity.pdbx_description
1 polymer ?
#
loop_
_entity_poly.entity_id
_entity_poly.type
_entity_poly.pdbx_seq_one_letter_code
_entity_poly.pdbx_strand_id
1 'polypeptide(L)'
;LLEAAHGGMRPALPGAGPSLRFTIVNNGRDNHVEISQGEVIHLGRGSRSAVVVDHQSASSSHVELSVGPGLGGDSALVLRARDRSQNGTGIVDRALGGFAEADVRLLSKERPEELR
;
A
#
# COMPACT_ATOMS: atom_id res chain seq x y z
N LEU A 1 -8.06 35.51 11.63
CA LEU A 1 -6.69 35.03 11.88
C LEU A 1 -6.45 33.84 10.96
N LEU A 2 -5.59 34.02 9.97
CA LEU A 2 -5.08 32.98 9.08
C LEU A 2 -3.82 32.43 9.74
N GLU A 3 -3.69 31.12 9.92
CA GLU A 3 -2.36 30.49 10.02
C GLU A 3 -2.35 29.21 9.18
N ALA A 4 -1.43 29.22 8.22
CA ALA A 4 -1.13 28.11 7.32
C ALA A 4 -0.33 27.05 8.08
N ALA A 5 -0.91 25.88 8.29
CA ALA A 5 -0.17 24.71 8.75
C ALA A 5 0.74 24.22 7.62
N HIS A 6 2.03 24.40 7.84
CA HIS A 6 3.12 24.08 6.95
C HIS A 6 3.10 22.59 6.56
N GLY A 7 3.43 22.32 5.29
CA GLY A 7 3.83 21.01 4.83
C GLY A 7 4.98 20.49 5.67
N GLY A 8 4.70 19.51 6.53
CA GLY A 8 5.70 18.80 7.31
C GLY A 8 6.56 17.95 6.39
N MET A 9 7.66 18.52 5.92
CA MET A 9 8.79 17.76 5.38
C MET A 9 9.35 16.93 6.55
N ARG A 10 8.95 15.66 6.65
CA ARG A 10 9.57 14.73 7.60
C ARG A 10 11.06 14.64 7.24
N PRO A 11 11.99 14.86 8.18
CA PRO A 11 13.40 14.68 7.90
C PRO A 11 13.64 13.23 7.47
N ALA A 12 14.19 13.04 6.26
CA ALA A 12 14.64 11.74 5.81
C ALA A 12 15.72 11.26 6.79
N LEU A 13 15.46 10.13 7.46
CA LEU A 13 16.44 9.51 8.35
C LEU A 13 17.70 9.18 7.53
N PRO A 14 18.89 9.61 7.94
CA PRO A 14 20.12 9.24 7.24
C PRO A 14 20.29 7.71 7.32
N GLY A 15 20.19 7.05 6.17
CA GLY A 15 20.13 5.59 6.04
C GLY A 15 18.87 5.05 5.38
N ALA A 16 17.91 5.90 4.98
CA ALA A 16 16.76 5.46 4.20
C ALA A 16 17.23 4.90 2.85
N GLY A 17 17.05 3.60 2.66
CA GLY A 17 17.22 2.95 1.35
C GLY A 17 16.23 3.52 0.32
N PRO A 18 16.31 3.09 -0.94
CA PRO A 18 15.40 3.51 -1.99
C PRO A 18 13.94 3.46 -1.53
N SER A 19 13.14 4.48 -1.86
CA SER A 19 11.72 4.57 -1.51
C SER A 19 10.81 4.56 -2.73
N LEU A 20 9.58 4.07 -2.55
CA LEU A 20 8.53 4.12 -3.56
C LEU A 20 7.40 5.01 -3.06
N ARG A 21 7.00 5.99 -3.90
CA ARG A 21 5.85 6.86 -3.66
C ARG A 21 4.69 6.42 -4.53
N PHE A 22 3.50 6.31 -3.93
CA PHE A 22 2.27 5.93 -4.61
C PHE A 22 1.05 6.53 -3.90
N THR A 23 -0.11 6.42 -4.53
CA THR A 23 -1.38 6.92 -3.99
C THR A 23 -2.28 5.77 -3.62
N ILE A 24 -2.85 5.82 -2.42
CA ILE A 24 -3.94 4.94 -1.99
C ILE A 24 -5.23 5.74 -2.02
N VAL A 25 -6.18 5.31 -2.85
CA VAL A 25 -7.51 5.91 -2.92
C VAL A 25 -8.43 5.17 -1.97
N ASN A 26 -9.00 5.88 -1.00
CA ASN A 26 -9.94 5.33 -0.02
C ASN A 26 -11.15 6.25 0.12
N ASN A 27 -12.36 5.75 -0.16
CA ASN A 27 -13.61 6.54 -0.16
C ASN A 27 -13.50 7.86 -0.96
N GLY A 28 -12.84 7.81 -2.13
CA GLY A 28 -12.63 8.96 -3.01
C GLY A 28 -11.58 9.96 -2.52
N ARG A 29 -10.83 9.64 -1.46
CA ARG A 29 -9.72 10.47 -0.96
C ARG A 29 -8.39 9.85 -1.33
N ASP A 30 -7.50 10.69 -1.87
CA ASP A 30 -6.14 10.34 -2.20
C ASP A 30 -5.25 10.43 -0.95
N ASN A 31 -4.56 9.33 -0.64
CA ASN A 31 -3.57 9.28 0.43
C ASN A 31 -2.22 9.04 -0.23
N HIS A 32 -1.36 10.08 -0.25
CA HIS A 32 -0.01 9.95 -0.78
C HIS A 32 0.88 9.28 0.26
N VAL A 33 1.43 8.14 -0.12
CA VAL A 33 2.22 7.28 0.76
C VAL A 33 3.59 7.08 0.17
N GLU A 34 4.59 7.07 1.04
CA GLU A 34 5.96 6.71 0.71
C GLU A 34 6.40 5.59 1.64
N ILE A 35 6.97 4.53 1.08
CA ILE A 35 7.56 3.42 1.83
C ILE A 35 9.02 3.30 1.39
N SER A 36 9.93 3.33 2.36
CA SER A 36 11.36 3.07 2.14
C SER A 36 11.64 1.56 2.17
N GLN A 37 12.68 1.12 1.47
CA GLN A 37 13.11 -0.28 1.53
C GLN A 37 13.41 -0.69 2.98
N GLY A 38 12.82 -1.82 3.40
CA GLY A 38 12.89 -2.31 4.78
C GLY A 38 11.76 -1.82 5.69
N GLU A 39 10.97 -0.83 5.25
CA GLU A 39 9.77 -0.40 5.95
C GLU A 39 8.56 -1.27 5.56
N VAL A 40 7.67 -1.42 6.53
CA VAL A 40 6.37 -2.08 6.36
C VAL A 40 5.29 -1.17 6.90
N ILE A 41 4.24 -1.00 6.13
CA ILE A 41 3.04 -0.28 6.57
C ILE A 41 1.82 -1.19 6.49
N HIS A 42 0.76 -0.77 7.16
CA HIS A 42 -0.49 -1.52 7.20
C HIS A 42 -1.67 -0.66 6.77
N LEU A 43 -2.62 -1.27 6.05
CA LEU A 43 -3.94 -0.72 5.76
C LEU A 43 -4.98 -1.52 6.55
N GLY A 44 -5.97 -0.86 7.12
CA GLY A 44 -6.99 -1.55 7.91
C GLY A 44 -7.77 -0.59 8.79
N ARG A 45 -8.62 -1.12 9.65
CA ARG A 45 -9.48 -0.32 10.53
C ARG A 45 -8.74 0.23 11.77
N GLY A 46 -7.51 -0.21 12.02
CA GLY A 46 -6.74 0.20 13.18
C GLY A 46 -6.23 1.64 13.06
N SER A 47 -6.24 2.40 14.15
CA SER A 47 -5.73 3.78 14.18
C SER A 47 -4.23 3.91 13.90
N ARG A 48 -3.49 2.78 13.92
CA ARG A 48 -2.06 2.71 13.57
C ARG A 48 -1.82 2.38 12.09
N SER A 49 -2.87 2.16 11.31
CA SER A 49 -2.76 1.95 9.87
C SER A 49 -2.33 3.23 9.16
N ALA A 50 -1.48 3.11 8.14
CA ALA A 50 -1.08 4.23 7.31
C ALA A 50 -2.28 4.84 6.56
N VAL A 51 -3.26 4.01 6.20
CA VAL A 51 -4.59 4.45 5.75
C VAL A 51 -5.63 3.67 6.53
N VAL A 52 -6.51 4.41 7.19
CA VAL A 52 -7.61 3.84 7.98
C VAL A 52 -8.80 3.54 7.06
N VAL A 53 -9.19 2.28 6.98
CA VAL A 53 -10.37 1.81 6.25
C VAL A 53 -11.53 1.71 7.23
N ASP A 54 -12.46 2.66 7.15
CA ASP A 54 -13.65 2.71 7.99
C ASP A 54 -14.75 1.78 7.44
N HIS A 55 -14.50 0.48 7.53
CA HIS A 55 -15.45 -0.56 7.12
C HIS A 55 -15.42 -1.73 8.10
N GLN A 56 -16.59 -2.19 8.52
CA GLN A 56 -16.72 -3.22 9.57
C GLN A 56 -16.07 -4.56 9.21
N SER A 57 -16.04 -4.91 7.92
CA SER A 57 -15.40 -6.15 7.44
C SER A 57 -13.87 -6.05 7.39
N ALA A 58 -13.29 -4.86 7.58
CA ALA A 58 -11.85 -4.68 7.59
C ALA A 58 -11.25 -5.03 8.96
N SER A 59 -10.31 -5.97 8.98
CA SER A 59 -9.39 -6.20 10.09
C SER A 59 -8.56 -4.95 10.44
N SER A 60 -8.07 -4.87 11.68
CA SER A 60 -7.28 -3.73 12.16
C SER A 60 -5.96 -3.54 11.39
N SER A 61 -5.34 -4.63 10.96
CA SER A 61 -4.24 -4.67 9.99
C SER A 61 -4.65 -5.68 8.92
N HIS A 62 -5.30 -5.17 7.87
CA HIS A 62 -5.94 -5.96 6.82
C HIS A 62 -4.98 -6.31 5.68
N VAL A 63 -4.19 -5.32 5.26
CA VAL A 63 -3.17 -5.46 4.21
C VAL A 63 -1.84 -4.96 4.75
N GLU A 64 -0.80 -5.72 4.50
CA GLU A 64 0.59 -5.34 4.74
C GLU A 64 1.21 -4.90 3.41
N LEU A 65 1.84 -3.72 3.39
CA LEU A 65 2.55 -3.19 2.23
C LEU A 65 4.03 -3.03 2.55
N SER A 66 4.87 -3.39 1.60
CA SER A 66 6.32 -3.25 1.66
C SER A 66 6.88 -2.97 0.28
N VAL A 67 8.14 -2.53 0.21
CA VAL A 67 8.84 -2.33 -1.06
C VAL A 67 10.12 -3.14 -1.09
N GLY A 68 10.48 -3.62 -2.28
CA GLY A 68 11.70 -4.39 -2.48
C GLY A 68 12.15 -4.40 -3.93
N PRO A 69 13.30 -5.04 -4.23
CA PRO A 69 13.76 -5.18 -5.60
C PRO A 69 12.81 -6.05 -6.43
N GLY A 70 12.62 -5.72 -7.71
CA GLY A 70 11.81 -6.53 -8.62
C GLY A 70 12.34 -7.96 -8.79
N LEU A 71 11.43 -8.92 -8.99
CA LEU A 71 11.77 -10.31 -9.29
C LEU A 71 12.22 -10.43 -10.76
N GLY A 72 13.42 -9.95 -11.08
CA GLY A 72 13.95 -9.98 -12.44
C GLY A 72 15.36 -9.43 -12.62
N GLY A 73 16.00 -8.92 -11.57
CA GLY A 73 17.30 -8.24 -11.68
C GLY A 73 17.21 -6.80 -12.15
N ASP A 74 16.01 -6.31 -12.49
CA ASP A 74 15.75 -4.90 -12.67
C ASP A 74 15.99 -4.14 -11.36
N SER A 75 16.71 -3.01 -11.45
CA SER A 75 16.94 -2.12 -10.30
C SER A 75 15.69 -1.35 -9.86
N ALA A 76 14.54 -1.65 -10.46
CA ALA A 76 13.27 -1.01 -10.11
C ALA A 76 12.75 -1.54 -8.77
N LEU A 77 12.37 -0.62 -7.89
CA LEU A 77 11.59 -0.94 -6.70
C LEU A 77 10.18 -1.32 -7.11
N VAL A 78 9.67 -2.39 -6.50
CA VAL A 78 8.30 -2.85 -6.69
C VAL A 78 7.51 -2.78 -5.39
N LEU A 79 6.23 -2.45 -5.50
CA LEU A 79 5.29 -2.53 -4.38
C LEU A 79 4.91 -3.99 -4.16
N ARG A 80 4.96 -4.44 -2.93
CA ARG A 80 4.54 -5.78 -2.52
C ARG A 80 3.46 -5.68 -1.48
N ALA A 81 2.49 -6.58 -1.55
CA ALA A 81 1.40 -6.66 -0.60
C ALA A 81 1.26 -8.07 -0.03
N ARG A 82 0.69 -8.17 1.17
CA ARG A 82 0.28 -9.43 1.79
C ARG A 82 -1.05 -9.25 2.49
N ASP A 83 -1.91 -10.26 2.36
CA ASP A 83 -3.19 -10.30 3.05
C ASP A 83 -2.98 -10.72 4.51
N ARG A 84 -3.46 -9.87 5.43
CA ARG A 84 -3.45 -10.08 6.88
C ARG A 84 -4.87 -10.17 7.45
N SER A 85 -5.88 -10.17 6.57
CA SER A 85 -7.28 -10.14 6.93
C SER A 85 -7.84 -11.51 7.32
N GLN A 86 -9.02 -11.47 7.92
CA GLN A 86 -9.81 -12.67 8.20
C GLN A 86 -10.59 -13.15 6.96
N ASN A 87 -11.11 -12.22 6.16
CA ASN A 87 -12.09 -12.47 5.09
C ASN A 87 -11.53 -12.41 3.66
N GLY A 88 -10.24 -12.11 3.50
CA GLY A 88 -9.58 -12.06 2.19
C GLY A 88 -9.41 -10.65 1.66
N THR A 89 -8.33 -10.44 0.91
CA THR A 89 -8.09 -9.24 0.09
C THR A 89 -8.07 -9.62 -1.39
N GLY A 90 -8.89 -8.95 -2.21
CA GLY A 90 -8.88 -9.11 -3.67
C GLY A 90 -7.98 -8.06 -4.35
N ILE A 91 -7.32 -8.48 -5.43
CA ILE A 91 -6.52 -7.62 -6.32
C ILE A 91 -7.21 -7.63 -7.68
N VAL A 92 -7.29 -6.45 -8.28
CA VAL A 92 -7.90 -6.23 -9.60
C VAL A 92 -6.80 -5.79 -10.55
N ASP A 93 -6.29 -6.70 -11.36
CA ASP A 93 -5.23 -6.41 -12.33
C ASP A 93 -5.86 -5.75 -13.57
N ARG A 94 -5.68 -4.42 -13.71
CA ARG A 94 -6.24 -3.65 -14.84
C ARG A 94 -5.41 -3.74 -16.14
N ALA A 95 -4.47 -4.68 -16.21
CA ALA A 95 -3.49 -4.75 -17.31
C ALA A 95 -4.10 -5.02 -18.70
N LEU A 96 -5.39 -5.34 -18.82
CA LEU A 96 -6.04 -5.60 -20.10
C LEU A 96 -7.27 -4.70 -20.24
N GLY A 97 -7.13 -3.64 -21.04
CA GLY A 97 -8.16 -2.63 -21.26
C GLY A 97 -9.55 -3.21 -21.53
N GLY A 98 -10.48 -2.92 -20.63
CA GLY A 98 -11.90 -3.23 -20.77
C GLY A 98 -12.54 -3.36 -19.39
N PHE A 99 -13.69 -2.73 -19.19
CA PHE A 99 -14.53 -2.93 -17.99
C PHE A 99 -15.22 -4.32 -17.98
N ALA A 100 -14.77 -5.25 -18.81
CA ALA A 100 -15.32 -6.60 -18.94
C ALA A 100 -14.47 -7.54 -18.08
N GLU A 101 -15.06 -8.00 -16.97
CA GLU A 101 -14.47 -8.95 -16.01
C GLU A 101 -12.99 -8.69 -15.70
N ALA A 102 -12.73 -7.69 -14.85
CA ALA A 102 -11.41 -7.62 -14.26
C ALA A 102 -11.22 -8.87 -13.37
N ASP A 103 -10.26 -9.72 -13.72
CA ASP A 103 -9.94 -10.92 -12.98
C ASP A 103 -9.56 -10.53 -11.54
N VAL A 104 -10.46 -10.86 -10.60
CA VAL A 104 -10.20 -10.66 -9.18
C VAL A 104 -9.43 -11.86 -8.68
N ARG A 105 -8.15 -11.66 -8.38
CA ARG A 105 -7.33 -12.69 -7.72
C ARG A 105 -7.18 -12.39 -6.23
N LEU A 106 -7.04 -13.42 -5.42
CA LEU A 106 -6.79 -13.26 -3.99
C LEU A 106 -5.32 -12.94 -3.73
N LEU A 107 -5.08 -11.95 -2.89
CA LEU A 107 -3.77 -11.60 -2.37
C LEU A 107 -3.28 -12.72 -1.43
N SER A 108 -2.01 -13.14 -1.54
CA SER A 108 -1.45 -14.18 -0.69
C SER A 108 -1.45 -13.80 0.79
N LYS A 109 -1.83 -14.76 1.65
CA LYS A 109 -1.67 -14.69 3.11
C LYS A 109 -0.31 -15.17 3.61
N GLU A 110 0.45 -15.89 2.79
CA GLU A 110 1.67 -16.57 3.23
C GLU A 110 2.90 -15.66 3.17
N ARG A 111 3.07 -14.96 2.04
CA ARG A 111 4.23 -14.11 1.77
C ARG A 111 3.82 -12.85 1.02
N PRO A 112 4.56 -11.74 1.16
CA PRO A 112 4.38 -10.59 0.30
C PRO A 112 4.61 -10.96 -1.17
N GLU A 113 3.69 -10.53 -2.03
CA GLU A 113 3.75 -10.71 -3.48
C GLU A 113 3.75 -9.35 -4.19
N GLU A 114 4.37 -9.31 -5.35
CA GLU A 114 4.47 -8.10 -6.19
C GLU A 114 3.10 -7.69 -6.73
N LEU A 115 2.75 -6.42 -6.59
CA LEU A 115 1.60 -5.82 -7.26
C LEU A 115 2.05 -5.30 -8.63
N ARG A 116 1.40 -5.75 -9.71
CA ARG A 116 1.73 -5.43 -11.10
C ARG A 116 0.59 -4.72 -11.81
#